data_AF-A0A0S8DSD4-F1
#
_entry.id   AF-A0A0S8DSD4-F1
#
_cell.length_a   1.000
_cell.length_b   1.000
_cell.length_c   1.000
_cell.angle_alpha   90.00
_cell.angle_beta   90.00
_cell.angle_gamma   90.00
#
_symmetry.space_group_name_H-M   'P 1'
#
loop_
_entity.id
_entity.type
_entity.pdbx_description
1 polymer ?
#
loop_
_entity_poly.entity_id
_entity_poly.type
_entity_poly.pdbx_seq_one_letter_code
_entity_poly.pdbx_strand_id
1 'polypeptide(L)'
;VKSESRLLVLNTLQGNPKLPYVALVTQAIPRLQVLRESSVTSSNGAGRGGQSVAAYIELGGQNVVVPDIDDLEHRLMRLQRS
;
A
#
# COMPACT_ATOMS: atom_id res chain seq x y z
N VAL A 1 -14.99 -15.83 15.44
CA VAL A 1 -15.00 -15.79 13.96
C VAL A 1 -13.56 -15.92 13.49
N LYS A 2 -13.24 -16.93 12.68
CA LYS A 2 -11.87 -17.15 12.19
C LYS A 2 -11.58 -16.09 11.12
N SER A 3 -10.63 -15.18 11.38
CA SER A 3 -10.25 -14.15 10.42
C SER A 3 -9.37 -14.79 9.34
N GLU A 4 -9.88 -14.87 8.12
CA GLU A 4 -9.19 -15.38 6.94
C GLU A 4 -8.13 -14.37 6.48
N SER A 5 -7.02 -14.24 7.21
CA SER A 5 -5.90 -13.38 6.80
C SER A 5 -5.27 -13.90 5.50
N ARG A 6 -4.82 -12.97 4.67
CA ARG A 6 -4.08 -13.22 3.42
C ARG A 6 -2.78 -12.44 3.47
N LEU A 7 -1.78 -12.93 2.73
CA LEU A 7 -0.52 -12.24 2.55
C LEU A 7 -0.41 -11.82 1.09
N LEU A 8 -0.27 -10.51 0.86
CA LEU A 8 0.06 -9.95 -0.44
C LEU A 8 1.58 -9.78 -0.50
N VAL A 9 2.26 -10.52 -1.37
CA VAL A 9 3.70 -10.37 -1.60
C VAL A 9 3.90 -9.37 -2.72
N LEU A 10 4.60 -8.28 -2.41
CA LEU A 10 4.92 -7.19 -3.31
C LEU A 10 6.41 -7.23 -3.64
N ASN A 11 6.74 -6.95 -4.90
CA ASN A 11 8.12 -6.63 -5.28
C ASN A 11 8.48 -5.27 -4.70
N THR A 12 9.66 -5.16 -4.11
CA THR A 12 10.24 -3.87 -3.75
C THR A 12 10.80 -3.17 -4.99
N LEU A 13 11.01 -1.85 -4.90
CA LEU A 13 11.48 -1.04 -6.01
C LEU A 13 13.00 -1.12 -6.16
N GLN A 14 13.57 -2.33 -6.21
CA GLN A 14 14.96 -2.66 -6.59
C GLN A 14 16.08 -1.88 -5.87
N GLY A 15 15.77 -1.06 -4.85
CA GLY A 15 16.71 -0.17 -4.18
C GLY A 15 17.65 -0.93 -3.23
N ASN A 16 17.22 -2.10 -2.75
CA ASN A 16 18.02 -2.94 -1.87
C ASN A 16 17.95 -4.44 -2.25
N PRO A 17 19.03 -5.05 -2.75
CA PRO A 17 19.05 -6.47 -3.09
C PRO A 17 18.86 -7.40 -1.87
N LYS A 18 18.99 -6.88 -0.64
CA LYS A 18 18.73 -7.64 0.60
C LYS A 18 17.26 -7.65 1.01
N LEU A 19 16.42 -6.83 0.40
CA LEU A 19 14.98 -6.78 0.66
C LEU A 19 14.20 -6.77 -0.67
N PRO A 20 14.22 -7.87 -1.44
CA PRO A 20 13.60 -7.92 -2.77
C PRO A 20 12.06 -8.00 -2.75
N TYR A 21 11.48 -8.37 -1.61
CA TYR A 21 10.04 -8.53 -1.45
C TYR A 21 9.59 -8.07 -0.07
N VAL A 22 8.35 -7.56 0.00
CA VAL A 22 7.64 -7.28 1.24
C VAL A 22 6.27 -7.94 1.23
N ALA A 23 5.80 -8.40 2.39
CA ALA A 23 4.48 -8.99 2.53
C ALA A 23 3.56 -8.10 3.36
N LEU A 24 2.36 -7.82 2.86
CA LEU A 24 1.31 -7.11 3.59
C LEU A 24 0.25 -8.11 4.06
N VAL A 25 -0.17 -8.00 5.33
CA VAL A 25 -1.31 -8.76 5.86
C VAL A 25 -2.59 -8.05 5.45
N THR A 26 -3.48 -8.77 4.76
CA THR A 26 -4.77 -8.26 4.31
C THR A 26 -5.90 -9.18 4.78
N GLN A 27 -7.13 -8.66 4.80
CA GLN A 27 -8.32 -9.46 5.11
C GLN A 27 -8.89 -10.18 3.88
N ALA A 28 -8.50 -9.75 2.68
CA ALA A 28 -8.95 -10.31 1.41
C ALA A 28 -7.91 -10.09 0.32
N ILE A 29 -8.01 -10.87 -0.77
CA ILE A 29 -7.18 -10.68 -1.96
C ILE A 29 -7.74 -9.48 -2.74
N PRO A 30 -6.93 -8.45 -3.04
CA PRO A 30 -7.37 -7.31 -3.85
C PRO A 30 -7.66 -7.76 -5.29
N ARG A 31 -8.62 -7.10 -5.95
CA ARG A 31 -8.93 -7.36 -7.36
C ARG A 31 -8.08 -6.48 -8.25
N LEU A 32 -7.54 -7.05 -9.32
CA LEU A 32 -6.90 -6.27 -10.38
C LEU A 32 -8.00 -5.53 -11.16
N GLN A 33 -7.88 -4.21 -11.24
CA GLN A 33 -8.83 -3.35 -11.94
C GLN A 33 -8.08 -2.39 -12.85
N VAL A 34 -8.57 -2.24 -14.09
CA VAL A 34 -8.07 -1.23 -15.02
C VAL A 34 -8.72 0.10 -14.66
N LEU A 35 -7.90 1.12 -14.45
CA LEU A 35 -8.31 2.47 -14.10
C LEU A 35 -8.07 3.43 -15.27
N ARG A 36 -8.94 4.43 -15.40
CA ARG A 36 -8.69 5.60 -16.25
C ARG A 36 -8.31 6.77 -15.36
N GLU A 37 -7.46 7.66 -15.84
CA GLU A 37 -7.07 8.84 -15.09
C GLU A 37 -8.29 9.67 -14.63
N SER A 38 -9.30 9.81 -15.51
CA SER A 38 -10.57 10.48 -15.20
C SER A 38 -11.43 9.80 -14.13
N SER A 39 -11.12 8.55 -13.75
CA SER A 39 -11.83 7.80 -12.70
C SER A 39 -11.18 7.93 -11.32
N VAL A 40 -10.05 8.66 -11.23
CA VAL A 40 -9.31 8.88 -9.99
C VAL A 40 -9.44 10.35 -9.62
N THR A 41 -10.01 10.63 -8.45
CA THR A 41 -10.02 11.98 -7.89
C THR A 41 -9.23 11.99 -6.60
N SER A 42 -8.42 13.05 -6.40
CA SER A 42 -7.77 13.27 -5.12
C SER A 42 -8.84 13.48 -4.06
N SER A 43 -8.83 12.63 -3.04
CA SER A 43 -9.69 12.83 -1.89
C SER A 43 -9.02 13.87 -0.99
N ASN A 44 -9.67 15.03 -0.78
CA ASN A 44 -9.27 16.03 0.21
C ASN A 44 -9.57 15.51 1.63
N GLY A 45 -9.15 14.29 1.94
CA GLY A 45 -9.33 13.66 3.24
C GLY A 45 -8.69 14.51 4.32
N ALA A 46 -9.49 15.44 4.86
CA ALA A 46 -9.13 16.32 5.94
C ALA A 46 -8.85 15.43 7.16
N GLY A 47 -7.56 15.25 7.43
CA GLY A 47 -7.06 14.48 8.55
C GLY A 47 -6.89 13.00 8.23
N ARG A 48 -5.64 12.61 7.92
CA ARG A 48 -4.94 11.43 8.49
C ARG A 48 -3.57 11.31 7.83
N GLY A 49 -2.55 11.84 8.51
CA GLY A 49 -1.14 11.53 8.23
C GLY A 49 -0.83 10.08 8.61
N GLY A 50 -1.36 9.14 7.83
CA GLY A 50 -0.99 7.74 7.92
C GLY A 50 0.48 7.60 7.51
N GLN A 51 1.27 6.91 8.32
CA GLN A 51 2.63 6.57 7.91
C GLN A 51 2.58 5.69 6.66
N SER A 52 3.51 5.94 5.73
CA SER A 52 3.63 5.19 4.49
C SER A 52 2.36 5.20 3.61
N VAL A 53 1.71 6.37 3.54
CA VAL A 53 0.57 6.64 2.64
C VAL A 53 0.99 7.63 1.58
N ALA A 54 0.94 7.22 0.30
CA ALA A 54 1.29 8.08 -0.83
C ALA A 54 0.11 8.99 -1.22
N ALA A 55 -1.12 8.49 -1.16
CA ALA A 55 -2.31 9.26 -1.50
C ALA A 55 -3.59 8.67 -0.90
N TYR A 56 -4.60 9.52 -0.76
CA TYR A 56 -5.99 9.14 -0.60
C TYR A 56 -6.73 9.51 -1.88
N ILE A 57 -7.39 8.53 -2.50
CA ILE A 57 -8.12 8.73 -3.74
C ILE A 57 -9.56 8.25 -3.58
N GLU A 58 -10.46 8.85 -4.35
CA GLU A 58 -11.79 8.29 -4.57
C GLU A 58 -11.81 7.61 -5.94
N LEU A 59 -12.39 6.40 -5.96
CA LEU A 59 -12.39 5.52 -7.12
C LEU A 59 -13.75 4.84 -7.21
N GLY A 60 -14.56 5.29 -8.17
CA GLY A 60 -15.94 4.79 -8.34
C GLY A 60 -16.80 4.96 -7.07
N GLY A 61 -16.65 6.08 -6.35
CA GLY A 61 -17.36 6.35 -5.09
C GLY A 61 -16.79 5.62 -3.86
N GLN A 62 -15.68 4.89 -3.99
CA GLN A 62 -14.97 4.26 -2.88
C GLN A 62 -13.71 5.05 -2.52
N ASN A 63 -13.53 5.33 -1.23
CA ASN A 63 -12.28 5.89 -0.73
C ASN A 63 -11.22 4.78 -0.64
N VAL A 64 -10.10 4.98 -1.34
CA VAL A 64 -8.99 4.04 -1.42
C VAL A 64 -7.71 4.72 -0.93
N VAL A 65 -6.88 3.95 -0.23
CA VAL A 65 -5.55 4.37 0.20
C VAL A 65 -4.52 3.81 -0.76
N VAL A 66 -3.63 4.66 -1.26
CA VAL A 66 -2.46 4.25 -2.03
C VAL A 66 -1.28 4.14 -1.06
N PRO A 67 -0.71 2.94 -0.85
CA PRO A 67 0.45 2.77 0.03
C PRO A 67 1.71 3.36 -0.61
N ASP A 68 2.56 3.98 0.21
CA ASP A 68 3.91 4.40 -0.18
C ASP A 68 4.87 3.21 0.01
N ILE A 69 5.17 2.52 -1.09
CA ILE A 69 6.02 1.33 -1.07
C ILE A 69 7.48 1.68 -0.76
N ASP A 70 7.95 2.86 -1.16
CA ASP A 70 9.33 3.31 -0.93
C ASP A 70 9.57 3.62 0.55
N ASP A 71 8.64 4.32 1.21
CA ASP A 71 8.73 4.58 2.66
C ASP A 71 8.63 3.26 3.46
N LEU A 72 7.79 2.30 3.03
CA LEU A 72 7.73 0.96 3.64
C LEU A 72 9.07 0.23 3.55
N GLU A 73 9.70 0.22 2.36
CA GLU A 73 11.01 -0.40 2.14
C GLU A 73 12.07 0.20 3.07
N HIS A 74 12.18 1.53 3.10
CA HIS A 74 13.13 2.23 3.96
C HIS A 74 12.92 1.92 5.45
N ARG A 75 11.67 1.84 5.91
CA ARG A 75 11.35 1.54 7.31
C ARG A 75 11.80 0.15 7.70
N LEU A 76 11.51 -0.84 6.86
CA LEU A 76 11.93 -2.21 7.08
C LEU A 76 13.46 -2.33 7.12
N MET A 77 14.16 -1.61 6.24
CA MET A 77 15.63 -1.56 6.26
C MET A 77 16.19 -1.01 7.58
N ARG A 78 15.55 0.01 8.17
CA ARG A 78 15.97 0.54 9.49
C ARG A 78 15.77 -0.49 10.60
N LEU A 79 14.65 -1.22 10.57
CA LEU A 79 14.35 -2.27 11.55
C LEU A 79 15.29 -3.47 11.44
N GLN A 80 15.80 -3.79 10.25
CA GLN A 80 16.80 -4.87 10.10
C GLN A 80 18.20 -4.49 10.63
N ARG A 81 18.46 -3.21 10.89
CA ARG A 81 19.76 -2.73 11.39
C ARG A 81 19.79 -2.54 12.91
N SER A 82 18.64 -2.57 13.58
CA SER A 82 18.47 -2.47 15.04
C SER A 82 18.45 -3.84 15.69
#